data_AF-N9WEQ1-F1
#
_entry.id   AF-N9WEQ1-F1
#
_cell.length_a   1.000
_cell.length_b   1.000
_cell.length_c   1.000
_cell.angle_alpha   90.00
_cell.angle_beta   90.00
_cell.angle_gamma   90.00
#
_symmetry.space_group_name_H-M   'P 1'
#
loop_
_entity.id
_entity.type
_entity.pdbx_description
1 polymer ?
#
loop_
_entity_poly.entity_id
_entity_poly.type
_entity_poly.pdbx_seq_one_letter_code
_entity_poly.pdbx_strand_id
1 'polypeptide(L)'
;MARRFETIEDIAWRGLRLRLWCYTCARASELDAGEVLARFAAKGWPLDLASAREHFRCRGCRSSDDVLILPARAAPPPPPEAQPRELSWANQVAAFFHSNRARRKEKPLPAAYEELLQKLRHKDWRPR
;
A
#
# COMPACT_ATOMS: atom_id res chain seq x y z
N MET A 1 -34.56 2.54 -9.17
CA MET A 1 -34.11 1.62 -10.23
C MET A 1 -32.60 1.75 -10.36
N ALA A 2 -31.83 0.70 -10.08
CA ALA A 2 -30.37 0.75 -10.25
C ALA A 2 -30.06 0.87 -11.75
N ARG A 3 -29.38 1.95 -12.17
CA ARG A 3 -28.92 2.11 -13.55
C ARG A 3 -28.00 0.92 -13.85
N ARG A 4 -28.40 0.08 -14.82
CA ARG A 4 -27.56 -1.02 -15.31
C ARG A 4 -26.32 -0.43 -15.98
N PHE A 5 -25.17 -1.03 -15.69
CA PHE A 5 -23.94 -0.78 -16.42
C PHE A 5 -23.85 -1.88 -17.47
N GLU A 6 -23.64 -1.50 -18.73
CA GLU A 6 -23.62 -2.46 -19.85
C GLU A 6 -22.21 -2.61 -20.41
N THR A 7 -21.39 -1.56 -20.29
CA THR A 7 -20.03 -1.52 -20.82
C THR A 7 -18.99 -1.16 -19.77
N ILE A 8 -17.72 -1.48 -20.05
CA ILE A 8 -16.57 -1.00 -19.29
C ILE A 8 -16.49 0.53 -19.35
N GLU A 9 -16.86 1.11 -20.49
CA GLU A 9 -16.89 2.54 -20.74
C GLU A 9 -17.84 3.26 -19.76
N ASP A 10 -19.05 2.74 -19.55
CA ASP A 10 -20.01 3.29 -18.57
C ASP A 10 -19.44 3.37 -17.15
N ILE A 11 -18.65 2.37 -16.77
CA ILE A 11 -18.03 2.30 -15.45
C ILE A 11 -16.89 3.31 -15.35
N ALA A 12 -16.05 3.41 -16.38
CA ALA A 12 -14.91 4.32 -16.45
C ALA A 12 -15.35 5.79 -16.45
N TRP A 13 -16.34 6.17 -17.27
CA TRP A 13 -16.86 7.55 -17.32
C TRP A 13 -17.46 8.02 -15.99
N ARG A 14 -17.93 7.10 -15.15
CA ARG A 14 -18.42 7.42 -13.81
C ARG A 14 -17.33 7.45 -12.73
N GLY A 15 -16.06 7.27 -13.10
CA GLY A 15 -14.94 7.23 -12.16
C GLY A 15 -15.00 6.06 -11.19
N LEU A 16 -15.71 4.99 -11.54
CA LEU A 16 -15.86 3.80 -10.72
C LEU A 16 -14.72 2.82 -11.01
N ARG A 17 -14.47 1.90 -10.07
CA ARG A 17 -13.53 0.80 -10.27
C ARG A 17 -14.25 -0.42 -10.85
N LEU A 18 -13.49 -1.30 -11.47
CA LEU A 18 -13.96 -2.60 -11.94
C LEU A 18 -13.67 -3.66 -10.89
N ARG A 19 -14.70 -4.30 -10.34
CA ARG A 19 -14.55 -5.46 -9.45
C ARG A 19 -14.79 -6.74 -10.23
N LEU A 20 -13.78 -7.60 -10.23
CA LEU A 20 -13.86 -8.96 -10.74
C LEU A 20 -14.11 -9.90 -9.56
N TRP A 21 -15.16 -10.70 -9.65
CA TRP A 21 -15.49 -11.73 -8.66
C TRP A 21 -15.39 -13.11 -9.29
N CYS A 22 -14.60 -14.01 -8.72
CA CYS A 22 -14.56 -15.40 -9.15
C CYS A 22 -15.43 -16.27 -8.25
N TYR A 23 -16.45 -16.94 -8.80
CA TYR A 23 -17.33 -17.82 -8.03
C TYR A 23 -16.62 -19.07 -7.51
N THR A 24 -15.74 -19.69 -8.30
CA THR A 24 -15.01 -20.89 -7.89
C THR A 24 -14.11 -20.64 -6.67
N CYS A 25 -13.39 -19.52 -6.68
CA CYS A 25 -12.44 -19.19 -5.61
C CYS A 25 -13.05 -18.35 -4.49
N ALA A 26 -14.27 -17.85 -4.67
CA ALA A 26 -14.89 -16.84 -3.80
C ALA A 26 -13.96 -15.65 -3.50
N ARG A 27 -13.27 -15.13 -4.53
CA ARG A 27 -12.29 -14.04 -4.41
C ARG A 27 -12.66 -12.87 -5.30
N ALA A 28 -12.43 -11.67 -4.77
CA ALA A 28 -12.56 -10.42 -5.50
C ALA A 28 -11.20 -9.81 -5.84
N SER A 29 -11.11 -9.14 -6.98
CA SER A 29 -10.01 -8.20 -7.28
C SER A 29 -10.56 -6.93 -7.90
N GLU A 30 -9.99 -5.79 -7.54
CA GLU A 30 -10.41 -4.49 -8.06
C GLU A 30 -9.35 -3.90 -9.00
N LEU A 31 -9.81 -3.44 -10.16
CA LEU A 31 -9.01 -2.85 -11.22
C LEU A 31 -9.47 -1.42 -11.48
N ASP A 32 -8.56 -0.61 -12.00
CA ASP A 32 -8.91 0.72 -12.48
C ASP A 32 -9.69 0.62 -13.79
N ALA A 33 -10.88 1.22 -13.86
CA ALA A 33 -11.72 1.08 -15.04
C ALA A 33 -11.19 1.88 -16.25
N GLY A 34 -10.51 3.01 -16.02
CA GLY A 34 -9.89 3.80 -17.08
C GLY A 34 -8.71 3.07 -17.71
N GLU A 35 -7.85 2.46 -16.88
CA GLU A 35 -6.73 1.65 -17.36
C GLU A 35 -7.20 0.43 -18.16
N VAL A 36 -8.24 -0.26 -17.66
CA VAL A 36 -8.84 -1.40 -18.36
C VAL A 36 -9.45 -0.96 -19.69
N LEU A 37 -10.20 0.14 -19.72
CA LEU A 37 -10.78 0.69 -20.95
C LEU A 37 -9.70 0.98 -21.99
N ALA A 38 -8.63 1.70 -21.60
CA ALA A 38 -7.52 2.02 -22.49
C ALA A 38 -6.85 0.75 -23.05
N ARG A 39 -6.67 -0.27 -22.21
CA ARG A 39 -6.08 -1.54 -22.61
C ARG A 39 -6.96 -2.33 -23.58
N PHE A 40 -8.27 -2.34 -23.36
CA PHE A 40 -9.21 -3.02 -24.25
C PHE A 40 -9.29 -2.31 -25.60
N ALA A 41 -9.38 -0.97 -25.61
CA ALA A 41 -9.36 -0.16 -26.82
C ALA A 41 -8.08 -0.39 -27.64
N ALA A 42 -6.91 -0.39 -26.99
CA ALA A 42 -5.62 -0.62 -27.66
C ALA A 42 -5.51 -2.01 -28.31
N LYS A 43 -6.24 -3.01 -27.79
CA LYS A 43 -6.24 -4.38 -28.31
C LYS A 43 -7.40 -4.69 -29.26
N GLY A 44 -8.32 -3.74 -29.45
CA GLY A 44 -9.56 -3.97 -30.20
C GLY A 44 -10.45 -5.02 -29.56
N TRP A 45 -10.41 -5.14 -28.22
CA TRP A 45 -11.25 -6.09 -27.49
C TRP A 45 -12.67 -5.52 -27.25
N PRO A 46 -13.67 -6.40 -27.12
CA PRO A 46 -15.04 -5.99 -26.87
C PRO A 46 -15.17 -5.27 -25.52
N LEU A 47 -15.89 -4.14 -25.51
CA LEU A 47 -16.09 -3.29 -24.33
C LEU A 47 -17.33 -3.66 -23.51
N ASP A 48 -18.19 -4.51 -24.06
CA ASP A 48 -19.37 -5.01 -23.34
C ASP A 48 -18.96 -5.95 -22.20
N LEU A 49 -19.65 -5.86 -21.07
CA LEU A 49 -19.26 -6.60 -19.86
C LEU A 49 -19.38 -8.12 -20.00
N ALA A 50 -20.28 -8.60 -20.87
CA ALA A 50 -20.50 -10.03 -21.08
C ALA A 50 -19.31 -10.66 -21.81
N SER A 51 -18.88 -10.08 -22.94
CA SER A 51 -17.75 -10.57 -23.74
C SER A 51 -16.42 -10.23 -23.08
N ALA A 52 -16.32 -9.08 -22.40
CA ALA A 52 -15.09 -8.70 -21.70
C ALA A 52 -14.66 -9.70 -20.62
N ARG A 53 -15.61 -10.47 -20.07
CA ARG A 53 -15.36 -11.53 -19.07
C ARG A 53 -14.30 -12.53 -19.52
N GLU A 54 -14.29 -12.91 -20.79
CA GLU A 54 -13.38 -13.93 -21.35
C GLU A 54 -11.91 -13.50 -21.26
N HIS A 55 -11.66 -12.19 -21.22
CA HIS A 55 -10.32 -11.62 -21.12
C HIS A 55 -9.80 -11.52 -19.68
N PHE A 56 -10.63 -11.82 -18.67
CA PHE A 56 -10.23 -11.84 -17.27
C PHE A 56 -10.07 -13.26 -16.75
N ARG A 57 -8.88 -13.58 -16.23
CA ARG A 57 -8.59 -14.87 -15.61
C ARG A 57 -8.38 -14.72 -14.11
N CYS A 58 -9.05 -15.56 -13.33
CA CYS A 58 -8.83 -15.60 -11.88
C CYS A 58 -7.39 -16.04 -11.57
N ARG A 59 -6.70 -15.36 -10.65
CA ARG A 59 -5.32 -15.74 -10.27
C ARG A 59 -5.24 -17.09 -9.54
N GLY A 60 -6.32 -17.53 -8.91
CA GLY A 60 -6.41 -18.81 -8.19
C GLY A 60 -6.64 -19.99 -9.14
N CYS A 61 -7.84 -20.08 -9.72
CA CYS A 61 -8.23 -21.20 -10.58
C CYS A 61 -7.85 -21.03 -12.06
N ARG A 62 -7.32 -19.86 -12.47
CA ARG A 62 -6.98 -19.51 -13.88
C ARG A 62 -8.14 -19.55 -14.87
N SER A 63 -9.36 -19.85 -14.42
CA SER A 63 -10.57 -19.83 -15.24
C SER A 63 -11.11 -18.41 -15.44
N SER A 64 -11.69 -18.19 -16.61
CA SER A 64 -12.51 -17.03 -16.99
C SER A 64 -14.02 -17.32 -16.88
N ASP A 65 -14.40 -18.60 -16.91
CA ASP A 65 -15.79 -19.05 -17.02
C ASP A 65 -16.65 -18.71 -15.81
N ASP A 66 -16.02 -18.46 -14.66
CA ASP A 66 -16.67 -18.16 -13.38
C ASP A 66 -16.41 -16.72 -12.89
N VAL A 67 -15.92 -15.83 -13.76
CA VAL A 67 -15.62 -14.43 -13.41
C VAL A 67 -16.80 -13.49 -13.66
N LEU A 68 -17.36 -12.87 -12.64
CA LEU A 68 -18.33 -11.79 -12.79
C LEU A 68 -17.63 -10.42 -12.76
N ILE A 69 -18.05 -9.52 -13.65
CA ILE A 69 -17.63 -8.13 -13.66
C ILE A 69 -18.70 -7.26 -13.02
N LEU A 70 -18.32 -6.45 -12.04
CA LEU A 70 -19.21 -5.56 -11.29
C LEU A 70 -18.59 -4.15 -11.16
N PRO A 71 -19.41 -3.10 -11.11
CA PRO A 71 -18.94 -1.78 -10.70
C PRO A 71 -18.59 -1.80 -9.20
N ALA A 72 -17.43 -1.26 -8.84
CA ALA A 72 -16.99 -1.00 -7.48
C ALA A 72 -16.96 0.50 -7.17
N ARG A 73 -16.84 0.83 -5.89
CA ARG A 73 -16.71 2.23 -5.45
C ARG A 73 -15.50 2.88 -6.10
N ALA A 74 -15.60 4.17 -6.35
CA ALA A 74 -14.47 4.99 -6.77
C ALA A 74 -13.32 4.84 -5.76
N ALA A 75 -12.08 4.94 -6.24
CA ALA A 75 -10.92 4.98 -5.36
C ALA A 75 -11.07 6.17 -4.40
N PRO A 76 -10.71 6.03 -3.10
CA PRO A 76 -10.63 7.18 -2.23
C PRO A 76 -9.65 8.19 -2.83
N PRO A 77 -9.92 9.51 -2.69
CA PRO A 77 -8.99 10.52 -3.17
C PRO A 77 -7.62 10.27 -2.53
N PRO A 78 -6.51 10.46 -3.27
CA PRO A 78 -5.19 10.37 -2.66
C PRO A 78 -5.15 11.33 -1.47
N PRO A 79 -4.49 10.94 -0.35
CA PRO A 79 -4.24 11.89 0.72
C PRO A 79 -3.56 13.11 0.10
N PRO A 80 -3.91 14.33 0.53
CA PRO A 80 -3.26 15.53 0.02
C PRO A 80 -1.75 15.30 0.11
N GLU A 81 -1.04 15.51 -1.01
CA GLU A 81 0.41 15.42 -1.04
C GLU A 81 0.92 16.13 0.20
N ALA A 82 1.81 15.46 0.95
CA ALA A 82 2.48 16.07 2.07
C ALA A 82 3.30 17.21 1.50
N GLN A 83 2.65 18.38 1.36
CA GLN A 83 3.33 19.63 1.14
C GLN A 83 4.43 19.67 2.18
N PRO A 84 5.67 20.04 1.82
CA PRO A 84 6.72 20.23 2.80
C PRO A 84 6.13 21.12 3.87
N ARG A 85 5.75 20.54 5.02
CA ARG A 85 5.22 21.32 6.13
C ARG A 85 6.40 22.17 6.49
N GLU A 86 6.35 23.46 6.15
CA GLU A 86 7.30 24.44 6.66
C GLU A 86 7.27 24.23 8.17
N LEU A 87 8.34 23.60 8.68
CA LEU A 87 8.44 23.32 10.09
C LEU A 87 8.48 24.71 10.72
N SER A 88 7.48 25.01 11.54
CA SER A 88 7.51 26.21 12.37
C SER A 88 8.86 26.29 13.07
N TRP A 89 9.37 27.50 13.31
CA TRP A 89 10.66 27.70 13.97
C TRP A 89 10.79 26.87 15.26
N ALA A 90 9.71 26.75 16.03
CA ALA A 90 9.63 25.92 17.23
C ALA A 90 9.92 24.43 16.96
N ASN A 91 9.41 23.87 15.86
CA ASN A 91 9.64 22.48 15.48
C ASN A 91 11.08 22.24 15.00
N GLN A 92 11.70 23.22 14.33
CA GLN A 92 13.09 23.13 13.90
C GLN A 92 14.04 23.14 15.11
N VAL A 93 13.80 24.04 16.07
CA VAL A 93 14.56 24.11 17.33
C VAL A 93 14.39 22.83 18.14
N ALA A 94 13.15 22.32 18.25
CA ALA A 94 12.90 21.05 18.94
C ALA A 94 13.69 19.89 18.29
N ALA A 95 13.65 19.77 16.95
CA ALA A 95 14.40 18.74 16.23
C ALA A 95 15.92 18.84 16.49
N PHE A 96 16.47 20.04 16.55
CA PHE A 96 17.89 20.27 16.87
C PHE A 96 18.25 19.83 18.31
N PHE A 97 17.45 20.17 19.31
CA PHE A 97 17.72 19.76 20.69
C PHE A 97 17.50 18.26 20.91
N HIS A 98 16.50 17.66 20.26
CA HIS A 98 16.24 16.22 20.35
C HIS A 98 17.33 15.39 19.66
N SER A 99 17.81 15.81 18.50
CA SER A 99 18.95 15.16 17.83
C SER A 99 20.25 15.28 18.65
N ASN A 100 20.52 16.43 19.25
CA ASN A 100 21.67 16.59 20.18
C ASN A 100 21.54 15.72 21.44
N ARG A 101 20.33 15.55 21.97
CA ARG A 101 20.09 14.66 23.11
C ARG A 101 20.32 13.20 22.74
N ALA A 102 19.91 12.76 21.55
CA ALA A 102 20.18 11.41 21.05
C ALA A 102 21.68 11.15 20.90
N ARG A 103 22.41 12.06 20.25
CA ARG A 103 23.88 11.96 20.08
C ARG A 103 24.65 11.92 21.40
N ARG A 104 24.14 12.58 22.44
CA ARG A 104 24.73 12.51 23.80
C ARG A 104 24.50 11.16 24.48
N LYS A 105 23.38 10.48 24.19
CA LYS A 105 23.08 9.14 24.73
C LYS A 105 23.90 8.04 24.04
N GLU A 106 24.25 8.24 22.78
CA GLU A 106 25.07 7.31 21.99
C GLU A 106 26.57 7.44 22.25
N LYS A 107 26.99 8.38 23.10
CA LYS A 107 28.42 8.54 23.40
C LYS A 107 28.88 7.30 24.18
N PRO A 108 29.79 6.47 23.64
CA PRO A 108 30.29 5.31 24.35
C PRO A 108 30.95 5.76 25.65
N LEU A 109 30.86 4.91 26.68
CA LEU A 109 31.50 5.18 27.96
C LEU A 109 33.01 5.36 27.73
N PRO A 110 33.66 6.31 28.42
CA PRO A 110 35.11 6.45 28.31
C PRO A 110 35.79 5.11 28.61
N ALA A 111 36.83 4.73 27.86
CA ALA A 111 37.51 3.44 27.98
C ALA A 111 37.93 3.11 29.43
N ALA A 112 38.32 4.13 30.21
CA ALA A 112 38.64 3.99 31.63
C ALA A 112 37.48 3.44 32.49
N TYR A 113 36.23 3.78 32.15
CA TYR A 113 35.04 3.28 32.83
C TYR A 113 34.67 1.87 32.38
N GLU A 114 34.89 1.54 31.09
CA GLU A 114 34.72 0.17 30.58
C GLU A 114 35.69 -0.81 31.23
N GLU A 115 36.97 -0.43 31.38
CA GLU A 115 37.97 -1.24 32.10
C GLU A 115 37.60 -1.45 33.56
N LEU A 116 37.05 -0.43 34.22
CA LEU A 116 36.65 -0.49 35.63
C LEU A 116 35.43 -1.41 35.81
N LEU A 117 34.46 -1.36 34.90
CA LEU A 117 33.33 -2.29 34.85
C LEU A 117 33.77 -3.73 34.58
N GLN A 118 34.73 -3.95 33.67
CA GLN A 118 35.29 -5.28 33.43
C GLN A 118 35.99 -5.83 34.68
N LYS A 119 36.82 -5.02 35.34
CA LYS A 119 37.48 -5.41 36.60
C LYS A 119 36.49 -5.74 37.72
N LEU A 120 35.39 -5.00 37.82
CA LEU A 120 34.33 -5.29 38.80
C LEU A 120 33.61 -6.61 38.48
N ARG A 121 33.28 -6.88 37.21
CA ARG A 121 32.65 -8.16 36.79
C ARG A 121 33.53 -9.38 37.07
N HIS A 122 34.85 -9.23 36.97
CA HIS A 122 35.79 -10.32 37.28
C HIS A 122 36.03 -10.52 38.79
N LYS A 123 35.78 -9.50 39.62
CA LYS A 123 36.00 -9.56 41.07
C LYS A 123 34.93 -10.36 41.82
N ASP A 124 33.75 -10.50 41.22
CA ASP A 124 32.63 -11.28 41.78
C ASP A 124 32.73 -12.78 41.46
N TRP A 125 33.75 -13.22 40.72
CA TRP A 125 33.95 -14.64 40.41
C TRP A 125 34.81 -15.32 41.49
N ARG A 126 34.16 -15.81 42.56
CA ARG A 126 34.75 -16.83 43.45
C ARG A 126 34.29 -18.22 42.99
N PRO A 127 35.20 -19.14 42.61
CA PRO A 127 34.84 -20.55 42.52
C PRO A 127 34.62 -21.09 43.94
N ARG A 128 33.56 -21.89 44.13
CA ARG A 128 33.34 -22.69 45.34
C ARG A 128 34.34 -23.84 45.40
#